data_AF-A0A1N7MIC0-F1
#
_entry.id   AF-A0A1N7MIC0-F1
#
_cell.length_a   1.000
_cell.length_b   1.000
_cell.length_c   1.000
_cell.angle_alpha   90.00
_cell.angle_beta   90.00
_cell.angle_gamma   90.00
#
_symmetry.space_group_name_H-M   'P 1'
#
loop_
_entity.id
_entity.type
_entity.pdbx_description
1 polymer ?
#
loop_
_entity_poly.entity_id
_entity_poly.type
_entity_poly.pdbx_seq_one_letter_code
_entity_poly.pdbx_strand_id
1 'polypeptide(L)'
;MTEDEAARWMLAEYERDGFLYQEAAASHLFHLQDEALAYFDKSSNLCVGKGVLKIFNTLTPEAVYERAGKFWRVRLETDQPGRQQ
;
A
#
# COMPACT_ATOMS: atom_id res chain seq x y z
N MET A 1 -4.74 16.26 -0.10
CA MET A 1 -4.45 15.11 0.78
C MET A 1 -2.93 15.06 0.94
N THR A 2 -2.43 14.94 2.16
CA THR A 2 -0.99 14.76 2.46
C THR A 2 -0.59 13.29 2.37
N GLU A 3 0.71 12.99 2.35
CA GLU A 3 1.20 11.61 2.35
C GLU A 3 0.75 10.81 3.60
N ASP A 4 0.64 11.50 4.73
CA ASP A 4 0.19 10.94 6.01
C ASP A 4 -1.33 10.67 6.00
N GLU A 5 -2.13 11.58 5.46
CA GLU A 5 -3.57 11.36 5.25
C GLU A 5 -3.82 10.19 4.27
N ALA A 6 -3.05 10.10 3.19
CA ALA A 6 -3.12 9.00 2.23
C ALA A 6 -2.76 7.65 2.88
N ALA A 7 -1.71 7.62 3.70
CA ALA A 7 -1.30 6.41 4.41
C ALA A 7 -2.35 5.97 5.44
N ARG A 8 -3.01 6.91 6.13
CA ARG A 8 -4.13 6.59 7.04
C ARG A 8 -5.36 6.10 6.29
N TRP A 9 -5.64 6.65 5.09
CA TRP A 9 -6.70 6.12 4.24
C TRP A 9 -6.40 4.67 3.83
N MET A 10 -5.16 4.38 3.39
CA MET A 10 -4.74 3.00 3.09
C MET A 10 -4.88 2.07 4.30
N LEU A 11 -4.51 2.56 5.50
CA LEU A 11 -4.68 1.80 6.75
C LEU A 11 -6.16 1.45 6.98
N ALA A 12 -7.06 2.43 6.84
CA ALA A 12 -8.49 2.20 7.05
C ALA A 12 -9.06 1.16 6.06
N GLU A 13 -8.67 1.21 4.79
CA GLU A 13 -9.08 0.20 3.80
C GLU A 13 -8.53 -1.20 4.15
N TYR A 14 -7.25 -1.26 4.53
CA TYR A 14 -6.60 -2.51 4.95
C TYR A 14 -7.25 -3.12 6.19
N GLU A 15 -7.55 -2.31 7.22
CA GLU A 15 -8.19 -2.75 8.46
C GLU A 15 -9.64 -3.19 8.23
N ARG A 16 -10.34 -2.52 7.30
CA ARG A 16 -11.72 -2.87 6.95
C ARG A 16 -11.80 -4.24 6.30
N ASP A 17 -10.93 -4.52 5.33
CA ASP A 17 -11.05 -5.71 4.46
C ASP A 17 -10.07 -6.84 4.86
N GLY A 18 -9.09 -6.56 5.71
CA GLY A 18 -7.99 -7.48 6.06
C GLY A 18 -6.93 -7.62 4.96
N PHE A 19 -7.10 -6.92 3.84
CA PHE A 19 -6.16 -6.85 2.74
C PHE A 19 -6.32 -5.54 1.96
N LEU A 20 -5.31 -5.18 1.17
CA LEU A 20 -5.34 -4.01 0.29
C LEU A 20 -4.50 -4.27 -0.97
N TYR A 21 -5.13 -4.21 -2.14
CA TYR A 21 -4.42 -4.28 -3.42
C TYR A 21 -3.63 -3.01 -3.69
N GLN A 22 -2.37 -3.15 -4.14
CA GLN A 22 -1.53 -2.02 -4.50
C GLN A 22 -2.14 -1.21 -5.65
N GLU A 23 -2.72 -1.87 -6.65
CA GLU A 23 -3.37 -1.22 -7.78
C GLU A 23 -4.58 -0.39 -7.35
N ALA A 24 -5.41 -0.91 -6.44
CA ALA A 24 -6.58 -0.19 -5.92
C ALA A 24 -6.15 1.06 -5.14
N ALA A 25 -5.15 0.92 -4.26
CA ALA A 25 -4.60 2.05 -3.52
C ALA A 25 -3.99 3.12 -4.46
N ALA A 26 -3.17 2.69 -5.42
CA ALA A 26 -2.52 3.60 -6.36
C ALA A 26 -3.55 4.31 -7.26
N SER A 27 -4.57 3.59 -7.73
CA SER A 27 -5.66 4.16 -8.56
C SER A 27 -6.46 5.20 -7.78
N HIS A 28 -6.84 4.91 -6.53
CA HIS A 28 -7.55 5.88 -5.70
C HIS A 28 -6.74 7.17 -5.52
N LEU A 29 -5.47 7.04 -5.13
CA LEU A 29 -4.59 8.17 -4.88
C LEU A 29 -4.26 8.96 -6.16
N PHE A 30 -4.16 8.28 -7.31
CA PHE A 30 -3.89 8.92 -8.59
C PHE A 30 -5.00 9.86 -9.04
N HIS A 31 -6.27 9.58 -8.69
CA HIS A 31 -7.39 10.49 -8.97
C HIS A 31 -7.24 11.86 -8.29
N LEU A 32 -6.40 11.97 -7.26
CA LEU A 32 -6.11 13.24 -6.57
C LEU A 32 -5.10 14.12 -7.32
N GLN A 33 -4.53 13.61 -8.43
CA GLN A 33 -3.61 14.34 -9.32
C GLN A 33 -2.36 14.91 -8.62
N ASP A 34 -1.88 14.20 -7.60
CA ASP A 34 -0.65 14.53 -6.87
C ASP A 34 0.36 13.40 -7.00
N GLU A 35 1.47 13.68 -7.69
CA GLU A 35 2.56 12.71 -7.94
C GLU A 35 3.26 12.25 -6.66
N ALA A 36 3.15 13.00 -5.56
CA ALA A 36 3.64 12.56 -4.26
C ALA A 36 2.79 11.40 -3.70
N LEU A 37 1.52 11.30 -4.08
CA LEU A 37 0.58 10.28 -3.59
C LEU A 37 0.53 9.04 -4.49
N ALA A 38 0.60 9.22 -5.81
CA ALA A 38 0.70 8.14 -6.77
C ALA A 38 1.37 8.61 -8.07
N TYR A 39 2.19 7.77 -8.68
CA TYR A 39 2.97 8.11 -9.86
C TYR A 39 3.11 6.92 -10.82
N PHE A 40 3.36 7.20 -12.10
CA PHE A 40 3.78 6.18 -13.05
C PHE A 40 5.29 6.00 -12.99
N ASP A 41 5.75 4.75 -12.85
CA ASP A 41 7.17 4.44 -12.96
C ASP A 41 7.65 4.48 -14.43
N LYS A 42 8.95 4.23 -14.65
CA LYS A 42 9.55 4.21 -15.99
C LYS A 42 9.01 3.12 -16.92
N SER A 43 8.30 2.14 -16.36
CA SER A 43 7.67 1.03 -17.06
C SER A 43 6.16 1.22 -17.20
N SER A 44 5.66 2.44 -16.94
CA SER A 44 4.24 2.79 -16.99
C SER A 44 3.37 2.00 -16.01
N ASN A 45 3.93 1.50 -14.91
CA ASN A 45 3.14 0.95 -13.81
C ASN A 45 2.67 2.07 -12.89
N LEU A 46 1.38 2.09 -12.57
CA LEU A 46 0.84 2.98 -11.55
C LEU A 46 1.26 2.51 -10.16
N CYS A 47 1.94 3.38 -9.41
CA CYS A 47 2.54 3.08 -8.11
C CYS A 47 2.02 4.04 -7.04
N VAL A 48 1.86 3.54 -5.82
CA VAL A 48 1.69 4.40 -4.63
C VAL A 48 2.97 5.18 -4.37
N GLY A 49 2.83 6.44 -3.98
CA GLY A 49 3.91 7.33 -3.59
C GLY A 49 4.82 6.74 -2.52
N LYS A 50 6.13 6.99 -2.63
CA LYS A 50 7.12 6.36 -1.75
C LYS A 50 7.00 6.82 -0.29
N GLY A 51 6.67 8.08 -0.03
CA GLY A 51 6.47 8.56 1.34
C GLY A 51 5.19 8.02 1.95
N VAL A 52 4.11 7.92 1.17
CA VAL A 52 2.88 7.23 1.57
C VAL A 52 3.17 5.78 1.98
N LEU A 53 3.87 5.01 1.13
CA LEU A 53 4.25 3.62 1.43
C LEU A 53 5.10 3.50 2.68
N LYS A 54 6.04 4.43 2.88
CA LYS A 54 6.89 4.46 4.08
C LYS A 54 6.04 4.60 5.34
N ILE A 55 5.12 5.57 5.37
CA ILE A 55 4.24 5.82 6.52
C ILE A 55 3.30 4.62 6.73
N PHE A 56 2.65 4.13 5.67
CA PHE A 56 1.77 2.96 5.74
C PHE A 56 2.46 1.72 6.32
N ASN A 57 3.70 1.44 5.88
CA ASN A 57 4.47 0.31 6.40
C ASN A 57 4.85 0.48 7.87
N THR A 58 5.09 1.71 8.34
CA THR A 58 5.29 2.01 9.77
C THR A 58 4.02 1.80 10.59
N LEU A 59 2.85 2.14 10.04
CA LEU A 59 1.55 1.95 10.71
C LEU A 59 1.13 0.48 10.76
N THR A 60 1.58 -0.34 9.81
CA THR A 60 1.19 -1.74 9.67
C THR A 60 2.37 -2.70 9.84
N PRO A 61 3.08 -2.74 10.99
CA PRO A 61 4.30 -3.54 11.14
C PRO A 61 4.09 -5.03 10.84
N GLU A 62 2.91 -5.56 11.19
CA GLU A 62 2.54 -6.96 11.01
C GLU A 62 2.01 -7.31 9.62
N ALA A 63 1.65 -6.31 8.79
CA ALA A 63 1.14 -6.58 7.46
C ALA A 63 2.20 -7.27 6.59
N VAL A 64 1.73 -8.22 5.80
CA VAL A 64 2.52 -9.01 4.86
C VAL A 64 2.14 -8.59 3.44
N TYR A 65 3.13 -8.49 2.57
CA TYR A 65 2.98 -8.15 1.16
C TYR A 65 3.16 -9.41 0.31
N GLU A 66 2.07 -9.85 -0.32
CA GLU A 66 2.02 -11.00 -1.23
C GLU A 66 2.52 -10.59 -2.62
N ARG A 67 3.70 -11.02 -3.02
CA ARG A 67 4.36 -10.52 -4.24
C ARG A 67 3.66 -10.95 -5.52
N ALA A 68 3.11 -12.16 -5.54
CA ALA A 68 2.43 -12.69 -6.73
C ALA A 68 1.14 -11.91 -7.03
N GLY A 69 0.39 -11.55 -5.98
CA GLY A 69 -0.88 -10.82 -6.11
C GLY A 69 -0.76 -9.29 -5.97
N LYS A 70 0.39 -8.77 -5.53
CA LYS A 70 0.65 -7.34 -5.27
C LYS A 70 -0.36 -6.71 -4.30
N PHE A 71 -0.51 -7.31 -3.13
CA PHE A 71 -1.39 -6.78 -2.09
C PHE A 71 -0.81 -6.96 -0.70
N TRP A 72 -1.21 -6.08 0.21
CA TRP A 72 -0.99 -6.25 1.64
C TRP A 72 -2.11 -7.11 2.22
N ARG A 73 -1.80 -8.00 3.16
CA ARG A 73 -2.78 -8.80 3.91
C ARG A 73 -2.35 -8.97 5.35
N VAL A 74 -3.28 -9.43 6.19
CA VAL A 74 -2.94 -9.93 7.53
C VAL A 74 -1.94 -11.08 7.45
N ARG A 75 -1.04 -11.13 8.43
CA ARG A 75 -0.07 -12.21 8.58
C ARG A 75 -0.79 -13.51 8.94
N LEU A 76 -0.38 -14.59 8.29
CA LEU A 76 -0.78 -15.96 8.60
C LEU A 76 0.32 -16.64 9.43
N GLU A 77 -0.06 -17.67 10.19
CA GLU A 77 0.88 -18.44 11.01
C GLU A 77 1.97 -19.14 10.18
N THR A 78 1.69 -19.43 8.91
CA THR A 78 2.61 -20.09 7.97
C THR A 78 3.53 -19.12 7.23
N ASP A 79 3.36 -17.81 7.40
CA ASP A 79 4.19 -16.82 6.73
C ASP A 79 5.62 -16.84 7.25
N GLN A 80 6.57 -16.72 6.32
CA GLN A 80 7.97 -16.60 6.66
C GLN A 80 8.25 -15.28 7.40
N PRO A 81 9.34 -15.24 8.19
CA PRO A 81 9.82 -14.00 8.79
C PRO A 81 10.02 -12.90 7.73
N GLY A 82 9.58 -11.69 8.06
CA GLY A 82 9.63 -10.54 7.16
C GLY A 82 8.29 -10.24 6.49
N ARG A 83 8.26 -9.14 5.75
CA ARG A 83 7.03 -8.63 5.13
C ARG A 83 6.70 -9.32 3.81
N GLN A 84 7.70 -9.71 3.05
CA GLN A 84 7.47 -10.24 1.70
C GLN A 84 7.17 -11.73 1.76
N GLN A 85 6.03 -12.08 1.18
CA GLN A 85 5.57 -13.44 0.92
C GLN A 85 5.61 -13.69 -0.59
#